data_AF-A0A2I0HZG2-F1
#
_entry.id   AF-A0A2I0HZG2-F1
#
_cell.length_a   1.000
_cell.length_b   1.000
_cell.length_c   1.000
_cell.angle_alpha   90.00
_cell.angle_beta   90.00
_cell.angle_gamma   90.00
#
_symmetry.space_group_name_H-M   'P 1'
#
loop_
_entity.id
_entity.type
_entity.pdbx_description
1 polymer ?
#
loop_
_entity_poly.entity_id
_entity_poly.type
_entity_poly.pdbx_seq_one_letter_code
_entity_poly.pdbx_strand_id
1 'polypeptide(L)'
;MRPDISLFVSRTIFNSDLRGVLGLVRVPCCVIQTAKDVSVPASVAEYFKSHLGGMTTVEMLDTEGHLPHLSAPSQLARVLQRALSR
;
A
#
# COMPACT_ATOMS: atom_id res chain seq x y z
N MET A 1 0.01 17.75 -17.54
CA MET A 1 1.27 17.07 -17.15
C MET A 1 2.17 17.00 -18.37
N ARG A 2 3.50 17.03 -18.22
CA ARG A 2 4.46 16.89 -19.32
C ARG A 2 4.57 15.42 -19.74
N PRO A 3 4.25 15.02 -20.99
CA PRO A 3 4.13 13.61 -21.38
C PRO A 3 5.42 12.77 -21.24
N ASP A 4 6.57 13.38 -21.51
CA ASP A 4 7.89 12.78 -21.34
C ASP A 4 8.17 12.39 -19.89
N ILE A 5 7.81 13.28 -18.96
CA ILE A 5 7.95 13.04 -17.52
C ILE A 5 6.95 11.97 -17.07
N SER A 6 5.69 12.03 -17.52
CA SER A 6 4.67 11.03 -17.20
C SER A 6 5.11 9.63 -17.62
N LEU A 7 5.63 9.48 -18.84
CA LEU A 7 6.10 8.21 -19.37
C LEU A 7 7.28 7.66 -18.56
N PHE A 8 8.26 8.51 -18.25
CA PHE A 8 9.41 8.13 -17.45
C PHE A 8 9.02 7.63 -16.05
N VAL A 9 8.15 8.38 -15.36
CA VAL A 9 7.66 8.02 -14.03
C VAL A 9 6.87 6.72 -14.06
N SER A 10 5.93 6.57 -15.01
CA SER A 10 5.15 5.35 -15.16
C SER A 10 6.03 4.12 -15.43
N ARG A 11 7.02 4.23 -16.33
CA ARG A 11 7.96 3.13 -16.57
C ARG A 11 8.75 2.75 -15.33
N THR A 12 9.15 3.74 -14.53
CA THR A 12 9.87 3.50 -13.28
C THR A 12 8.98 2.78 -12.28
N ILE A 13 7.76 3.26 -12.04
CA ILE A 13 6.83 2.66 -11.06
C ILE A 13 6.42 1.24 -11.49
N PHE A 14 5.92 1.08 -12.72
CA PHE A 14 5.32 -0.19 -13.14
C PHE A 14 6.33 -1.29 -13.49
N ASN A 15 7.62 -0.95 -13.72
CA ASN A 15 8.67 -1.96 -13.94
C ASN A 15 9.59 -2.16 -12.72
N SER A 16 9.33 -1.47 -11.59
CA SER A 16 10.11 -1.70 -10.37
C SER A 16 9.73 -3.03 -9.72
N ASP A 17 10.73 -3.76 -9.22
CA ASP A 17 10.53 -4.94 -8.38
C ASP A 17 11.36 -4.81 -7.09
N LEU A 18 10.66 -4.66 -5.97
CA LEU A 18 11.27 -4.49 -4.64
C LEU A 18 11.09 -5.74 -3.75
N ARG A 19 10.62 -6.87 -4.30
CA ARG A 19 10.37 -8.09 -3.50
C ARG A 19 11.62 -8.62 -2.83
N GLY A 20 12.78 -8.52 -3.51
CA GLY A 20 14.08 -8.97 -2.98
C GLY A 20 14.56 -8.22 -1.74
N VAL A 21 14.00 -7.04 -1.44
CA VAL A 21 14.43 -6.21 -0.30
C VAL A 21 13.42 -6.17 0.86
N LEU A 22 12.21 -6.75 0.72
CA LEU A 22 11.17 -6.70 1.76
C LEU A 22 11.63 -7.29 3.10
N GLY A 23 12.39 -8.38 3.06
CA GLY A 23 12.93 -9.04 4.26
C GLY A 23 13.95 -8.19 5.04
N LEU A 24 14.46 -7.11 4.44
CA LEU A 24 15.38 -6.17 5.10
C LEU A 24 14.63 -5.15 5.97
N VAL A 25 13.33 -4.95 5.76
CA VAL A 25 12.52 -4.01 6.53
C VAL A 25 12.22 -4.62 7.91
N ARG A 26 12.91 -4.12 8.95
CA ARG A 26 12.76 -4.61 10.33
C ARG A 26 11.84 -3.74 11.20
N VAL A 27 11.53 -2.54 10.75
CA VAL A 27 10.61 -1.63 11.47
C VAL A 27 9.17 -2.17 11.42
N PRO A 28 8.37 -1.98 12.47
CA PRO A 28 6.95 -2.33 12.44
C PRO A 28 6.23 -1.65 11.28
N CYS A 29 5.38 -2.41 10.57
CA CYS A 29 4.66 -1.95 9.39
C CYS A 29 3.16 -2.17 9.56
N CYS A 30 2.37 -1.17 9.16
CA CYS A 30 0.91 -1.29 9.03
C CYS A 30 0.55 -1.14 7.56
N VAL A 31 0.11 -2.23 6.93
CA VAL A 31 -0.34 -2.26 5.54
C VAL A 31 -1.84 -1.97 5.53
N ILE A 32 -2.23 -0.87 4.91
CA ILE A 32 -3.61 -0.43 4.78
C ILE A 32 -4.02 -0.58 3.31
N GLN A 33 -5.01 -1.43 3.03
CA GLN A 33 -5.38 -1.83 1.67
C GLN A 33 -6.88 -1.65 1.44
N THR A 34 -7.29 -1.12 0.29
CA THR A 34 -8.71 -1.06 -0.09
C THR A 34 -9.19 -2.42 -0.61
N ALA A 35 -10.47 -2.74 -0.38
CA ALA A 35 -11.05 -4.03 -0.74
C ALA A 35 -11.11 -4.26 -2.26
N LYS A 36 -11.27 -3.19 -3.05
CA LYS A 36 -11.40 -3.25 -4.51
C LYS A 36 -10.45 -2.26 -5.18
N ASP A 37 -9.20 -2.66 -5.36
CA ASP A 37 -8.20 -1.88 -6.10
C ASP A 37 -7.79 -2.61 -7.38
N VAL A 38 -8.00 -1.97 -8.53
CA VAL A 38 -7.65 -2.50 -9.85
C VAL A 38 -6.13 -2.58 -10.03
N SER A 39 -5.37 -1.72 -9.35
CA SER A 39 -3.91 -1.66 -9.46
C SER A 39 -3.22 -2.62 -8.49
N VAL A 40 -3.86 -2.92 -7.34
CA VAL A 40 -3.25 -3.70 -6.26
C VAL A 40 -4.24 -4.76 -5.76
N PRO A 41 -4.09 -6.04 -6.18
CA PRO A 41 -4.92 -7.12 -5.68
C PRO A 41 -4.78 -7.34 -4.16
N ALA A 42 -5.84 -7.82 -3.50
CA ALA A 42 -5.83 -8.08 -2.05
C ALA A 42 -4.72 -9.06 -1.61
N SER A 43 -4.32 -9.99 -2.48
CA SER A 43 -3.20 -10.92 -2.23
C SER A 43 -1.86 -10.21 -1.99
N VAL A 44 -1.68 -8.97 -2.44
CA VAL A 44 -0.47 -8.19 -2.19
C VAL A 44 -0.34 -7.82 -0.71
N ALA A 45 -1.45 -7.54 -0.03
CA ALA A 45 -1.43 -7.25 1.41
C ALA A 45 -1.00 -8.49 2.22
N GLU A 46 -1.47 -9.68 1.83
CA GLU A 46 -1.03 -10.95 2.41
C GLU A 46 0.43 -11.27 2.09
N TYR A 47 0.88 -10.94 0.87
CA TYR A 47 2.26 -11.07 0.46
C TYR A 47 3.18 -10.19 1.34
N PHE A 48 2.83 -8.93 1.58
CA PHE A 48 3.59 -8.08 2.49
C PHE A 48 3.61 -8.60 3.92
N LYS A 49 2.47 -9.07 4.44
CA LYS A 49 2.39 -9.67 5.77
C LYS A 49 3.35 -10.86 5.95
N SER A 50 3.58 -11.63 4.88
CA SER A 50 4.42 -12.83 4.91
C SER A 50 5.90 -12.58 4.58
N HIS A 51 6.22 -11.49 3.87
CA HIS A 51 7.58 -11.26 3.34
C HIS A 51 8.32 -10.07 3.98
N LEU A 52 7.63 -9.16 4.67
CA LEU A 52 8.28 -8.11 5.44
C LEU A 52 9.01 -8.72 6.65
N GLY A 53 10.24 -8.26 6.89
CA GLY A 53 11.12 -8.82 7.91
C GLY A 53 10.80 -8.41 9.36
N GLY A 54 9.87 -7.47 9.55
CA GLY A 54 9.43 -6.94 10.84
C GLY A 54 7.97 -7.27 11.14
N MET A 55 7.51 -6.90 12.33
CA MET A 55 6.11 -7.08 12.72
C MET A 55 5.19 -6.33 11.74
N THR A 56 4.28 -7.06 11.09
CA THR A 56 3.40 -6.48 10.08
C THR A 56 1.93 -6.72 10.41
N THR A 57 1.15 -5.66 10.44
CA THR A 57 -0.32 -5.71 10.51
C THR A 57 -0.93 -5.37 9.17
N VAL A 58 -2.11 -5.94 8.88
CA VAL A 58 -2.88 -5.63 7.68
C VAL A 58 -4.27 -5.15 8.12
N GLU A 59 -4.69 -4.00 7.61
CA GLU A 59 -6.04 -3.45 7.80
C GLU A 59 -6.70 -3.27 6.44
N MET A 60 -7.84 -3.93 6.23
CA MET A 60 -8.63 -3.81 5.01
C MET A 60 -9.65 -2.68 5.15
N LEU A 61 -9.70 -1.78 4.18
CA LEU A 61 -10.75 -0.76 4.05
C LEU A 61 -11.83 -1.28 3.11
N ASP A 62 -13.06 -1.32 3.60
CA ASP A 62 -14.25 -1.61 2.80
C ASP A 62 -14.61 -0.42 1.90
N THR A 63 -13.78 -0.20 0.88
CA THR A 63 -13.89 0.85 -0.12
C THR A 63 -13.21 0.41 -1.42
N GLU A 64 -13.43 1.18 -2.48
CA GLU A 64 -12.87 0.92 -3.80
C GLU A 64 -11.90 2.03 -4.26
N GLY A 65 -11.03 1.64 -5.19
CA GLY A 65 -10.04 2.51 -5.79
C GLY A 65 -8.70 2.55 -5.05
N HIS A 66 -7.72 3.15 -5.73
CA HIS A 66 -6.32 3.19 -5.31
C HIS A 66 -5.98 4.39 -4.40
N LEU A 67 -6.87 5.39 -4.34
CA LEU A 67 -6.61 6.67 -3.68
C LEU A 67 -7.64 6.94 -2.54
N PRO A 68 -7.75 6.05 -1.53
CA PRO A 68 -8.74 6.19 -0.46
C PRO A 68 -8.55 7.47 0.37
N HIS A 69 -7.36 8.06 0.37
CA HIS A 69 -7.10 9.36 1.03
C HIS A 69 -7.83 10.53 0.35
N LEU A 70 -8.26 10.37 -0.91
CA LEU A 70 -9.08 11.36 -1.63
C LEU A 70 -10.55 10.94 -1.69
N SER A 71 -10.83 9.67 -2.00
CA SER A 71 -12.20 9.18 -2.20
C SER A 71 -12.93 8.83 -0.90
N ALA A 72 -12.21 8.33 0.11
CA ALA A 72 -12.76 7.87 1.39
C ALA A 72 -11.93 8.35 2.61
N PRO A 73 -11.64 9.65 2.73
CA PRO A 73 -10.69 10.19 3.71
C PRO A 73 -11.09 9.91 5.16
N SER A 74 -12.38 9.94 5.48
CA SER A 74 -12.89 9.68 6.83
C SER A 74 -12.69 8.23 7.27
N GLN A 75 -12.89 7.28 6.35
CA GLN A 75 -12.64 5.85 6.61
C GLN A 75 -11.13 5.62 6.82
N LEU A 76 -10.29 6.18 5.95
CA LEU A 76 -8.84 6.06 6.08
C LEU A 76 -8.32 6.69 7.37
N ALA A 77 -8.79 7.89 7.73
CA ALA A 77 -8.38 8.58 8.95
C ALA A 77 -8.63 7.75 10.22
N ARG A 78 -9.77 7.04 10.30
CA ARG A 78 -10.07 6.15 11.43
C ARG A 78 -9.10 4.98 11.54
N VAL A 79 -8.65 4.43 10.42
CA VAL A 79 -7.67 3.34 10.39
C VAL A 79 -6.29 3.86 10.78
N LEU A 80 -5.89 5.02 10.24
CA LEU A 80 -4.64 5.68 10.58
C LEU A 80 -4.53 6.00 12.08
N GLN A 81 -5.58 6.53 12.70
CA GLN A 81 -5.60 6.79 14.14
C GLN A 81 -5.34 5.51 14.96
N ARG A 82 -5.96 4.39 14.58
CA ARG A 82 -5.71 3.09 15.23
C ARG A 82 -4.30 2.56 14.98
N ALA A 83 -3.73 2.82 13.81
CA ALA A 83 -2.39 2.36 13.46
C ALA A 83 -1.30 3.13 14.22
N LEU A 84 -1.48 4.44 14.39
CA LEU A 84 -0.51 5.34 15.03
C LEU A 84 -0.57 5.34 16.56
N SER A 85 -1.65 4.83 17.14
CA SER A 85 -1.81 4.75 18.61
C SER A 85 -1.24 3.45 19.20
N ARG A 86 -0.57 2.62 18.39
CA ARG A 86 0.08 1.36 18.78
C ARG A 86 1.57 1.58 18.99
#